data_AF-A0A7W4UHT2-F1
#
_entry.id   AF-A0A7W4UHT2-F1
#
_cell.length_a   1.000
_cell.length_b   1.000
_cell.length_c   1.000
_cell.angle_alpha   90.00
_cell.angle_beta   90.00
_cell.angle_gamma   90.00
#
_symmetry.space_group_name_H-M   'P 1'
#
loop_
_entity.id
_entity.type
_entity.pdbx_description
1 polymer ?
#
loop_
_entity_poly.entity_id
_entity_poly.type
_entity_poly.pdbx_seq_one_letter_code
_entity_poly.pdbx_strand_id
1 'polypeptide(L)'
;MDRLDYLRTVRALAATMNQAALAAELGVTQPAISAAMKKAREVEDPPEGFSGASPYEIAERYAADQIDRARLIEELSRFPYTTTPRTDGVDWLVDDVPKTVGEVLDSLHAGLTDAELYEQVQDEIDTCRHTAVRD
;
A
#
# COMPACT_ATOMS: atom_id res chain seq x y z
N MET A 1 13.32 -4.61 8.31
CA MET A 1 12.79 -3.28 7.98
C MET A 1 12.95 -3.09 6.49
N ASP A 2 11.85 -2.99 5.76
CA ASP A 2 11.90 -2.70 4.33
C ASP A 2 12.16 -1.21 4.06
N ARG A 3 12.26 -0.85 2.78
CA ARG A 3 12.55 0.52 2.35
C ARG A 3 11.43 1.51 2.69
N LEU A 4 10.16 1.10 2.63
CA LEU A 4 9.02 1.98 2.91
C LEU A 4 8.93 2.25 4.42
N ASP A 5 9.10 1.21 5.24
CA ASP A 5 9.19 1.33 6.70
C ASP A 5 10.34 2.25 7.12
N TYR A 6 11.50 2.12 6.47
CA TYR A 6 12.64 3.02 6.69
C TYR A 6 12.28 4.48 6.38
N LEU A 7 11.62 4.74 5.24
CA LEU A 7 11.24 6.10 4.85
C LEU A 7 10.17 6.68 5.79
N ARG A 8 9.18 5.90 6.21
CA ARG A 8 8.19 6.29 7.23
C ARG A 8 8.86 6.65 8.55
N THR A 9 9.84 5.85 8.97
CA THR A 9 10.63 6.09 10.19
C THR A 9 11.46 7.36 10.10
N VAL A 10 12.13 7.59 8.97
CA VAL A 10 12.87 8.83 8.71
C VAL A 10 11.94 10.05 8.81
N ARG A 11 10.73 9.99 8.22
CA ARG A 11 9.75 11.08 8.32
C ARG A 11 9.30 11.31 9.76
N ALA A 12 8.94 10.24 10.48
CA ALA A 12 8.46 10.34 11.85
C ALA A 12 9.50 10.98 12.78
N LEU A 13 10.75 10.54 12.70
CA LEU A 13 11.84 11.10 13.51
C LEU A 13 12.19 12.53 13.09
N ALA A 14 12.17 12.86 11.80
CA ALA A 14 12.42 14.22 11.32
C ALA A 14 11.42 15.27 11.84
N ALA A 15 10.23 14.84 12.32
CA ALA A 15 9.28 15.73 12.98
C ALA A 15 9.73 16.15 14.39
N THR A 16 10.61 15.39 15.03
CA THR A 16 11.04 15.62 16.42
C THR A 16 12.53 15.99 16.56
N MET A 17 13.34 15.80 15.51
CA MET A 17 14.77 16.08 15.56
C MET A 17 15.32 16.67 14.25
N ASN A 18 16.45 17.37 14.34
CA ASN A 18 17.13 17.91 13.16
C ASN A 18 17.92 16.81 12.41
N GLN A 19 18.33 17.10 11.16
CA GLN A 19 19.01 16.12 10.31
C GLN A 19 20.32 15.56 10.88
N ALA A 20 21.07 16.34 11.68
CA ALA A 20 22.34 15.88 12.24
C ALA A 20 22.10 14.87 13.37
N ALA A 21 21.13 15.17 14.25
CA ALA A 21 20.68 14.23 15.28
C ALA A 21 20.07 12.96 14.65
N LEU A 22 19.25 13.10 13.61
CA LEU A 22 18.66 11.97 12.89
C LEU A 22 19.71 11.08 12.21
N ALA A 23 20.74 11.68 11.61
CA ALA A 23 21.83 10.94 10.99
C ALA A 23 22.63 10.15 12.03
N ALA A 24 22.89 10.74 13.20
CA ALA A 24 23.54 10.06 14.32
C ALA A 24 22.68 8.90 14.87
N GLU A 25 21.38 9.13 15.08
CA GLU A 25 20.42 8.12 15.56
C GLU A 25 20.33 6.92 14.62
N LEU A 26 20.25 7.15 13.31
CA LEU A 26 20.11 6.10 12.30
C LEU A 26 21.45 5.53 11.81
N GLY A 27 22.59 6.02 12.32
CA GLY A 27 23.92 5.56 11.93
C GLY A 27 24.28 5.80 10.46
N VAL A 28 23.74 6.86 9.85
CA VAL A 28 23.95 7.20 8.43
C VAL A 28 24.51 8.61 8.28
N THR A 29 24.86 9.01 7.05
CA THR A 29 25.37 10.36 6.79
C THR A 29 24.23 11.37 6.66
N GLN A 30 24.49 12.63 7.03
CA GLN A 30 23.51 13.71 6.88
C GLN A 30 23.03 13.90 5.42
N PRO A 31 23.88 13.81 4.37
CA PRO A 31 23.41 13.81 2.99
C PRO A 31 22.46 12.65 2.65
N ALA A 32 22.69 11.46 3.21
CA ALA A 32 21.78 10.32 3.05
C ALA A 32 20.41 10.59 3.68
N ILE A 33 20.37 11.24 4.86
CA ILE A 33 19.12 11.71 5.47
C ILE A 33 18.41 12.72 4.57
N SER A 34 19.12 13.70 4.02
CA SER A 34 18.50 14.70 3.13
C SER A 34 17.83 14.04 1.91
N ALA A 35 18.50 13.07 1.28
CA ALA A 35 17.95 12.30 0.17
C ALA A 35 16.77 11.42 0.60
N ALA A 36 16.86 10.76 1.76
CA ALA A 36 15.80 9.92 2.30
C ALA A 36 14.55 10.75 2.63
N MET A 37 14.69 11.91 3.26
CA MET A 37 13.57 12.80 3.57
C MET A 37 12.86 13.31 2.32
N LYS A 38 13.58 13.51 1.21
CA LYS A 38 12.93 13.88 -0.06
C LYS A 38 11.95 12.79 -0.51
N LYS A 39 12.36 11.53 -0.43
CA LYS A 39 11.53 10.37 -0.79
C LYS A 39 10.44 10.10 0.25
N ALA A 40 10.73 10.29 1.53
CA ALA A 40 9.80 10.04 2.63
C ALA A 40 8.57 10.95 2.62
N ARG A 41 8.63 12.09 1.91
CA ARG A 41 7.46 12.96 1.67
C ARG A 41 6.42 12.33 0.73
N GLU A 42 6.85 11.40 -0.12
CA GLU A 42 6.00 10.75 -1.13
C GLU A 42 5.42 9.41 -0.63
N VAL A 43 5.93 8.89 0.49
CA VAL A 43 5.51 7.59 1.04
C VAL A 43 4.30 7.77 1.93
N GLU A 44 3.14 7.25 1.56
CA GLU A 44 1.96 7.31 2.41
C GLU A 44 2.06 6.35 3.60
N ASP A 45 1.41 6.70 4.73
CA ASP A 45 1.25 5.78 5.85
C ASP A 45 0.13 4.78 5.54
N PRO A 46 0.23 3.51 5.99
CA PRO A 46 -0.88 2.57 5.92
C PRO A 46 -2.08 3.12 6.70
N PRO A 47 -3.32 2.89 6.23
CA PRO A 47 -4.49 3.13 7.07
C PRO A 47 -4.42 2.31 8.36
N GLU A 48 -5.10 2.77 9.41
CA GLU A 48 -5.07 2.07 10.71
C GLU A 48 -5.53 0.61 10.57
N GLY A 49 -4.71 -0.31 11.09
CA GLY A 49 -4.98 -1.74 11.03
C GLY A 49 -4.66 -2.41 9.69
N PHE A 50 -3.91 -1.75 8.80
CA PHE A 50 -3.41 -2.32 7.55
C PHE A 50 -1.89 -2.39 7.56
N SER A 51 -1.36 -3.36 6.81
CA SER A 51 0.07 -3.59 6.68
C SER A 51 0.69 -2.72 5.59
N GLY A 52 -0.06 -2.34 4.55
CA GLY A 52 0.43 -1.49 3.45
C GLY A 52 -0.46 -0.28 3.17
N ALA A 53 0.11 0.75 2.53
CA ALA A 53 -0.59 1.97 2.15
C ALA A 53 -1.37 1.85 0.83
N SER A 54 -1.17 0.75 0.10
CA SER A 54 -1.94 0.39 -1.09
C SER A 54 -2.17 -1.13 -1.15
N PRO A 55 -3.15 -1.60 -1.93
CA PRO A 55 -3.34 -3.02 -2.21
C PRO A 55 -2.06 -3.69 -2.73
N TYR A 56 -1.32 -3.00 -3.62
CA TYR A 56 -0.06 -3.51 -4.14
C TYR A 56 1.00 -3.67 -3.03
N GLU A 57 1.16 -2.69 -2.13
CA GLU A 57 2.10 -2.84 -1.00
C GLU A 57 1.71 -4.00 -0.08
N ILE A 58 0.40 -4.21 0.17
CA ILE A 58 -0.09 -5.35 0.96
C ILE A 58 0.32 -6.68 0.30
N ALA A 59 0.21 -6.78 -1.03
CA ALA A 59 0.67 -7.95 -1.78
C ALA A 59 2.20 -8.13 -1.75
N GLU A 60 2.99 -7.04 -1.85
CA GLU A 60 4.45 -7.11 -1.71
C GLU A 60 4.87 -7.65 -0.34
N ARG A 61 4.17 -7.26 0.73
CA ARG A 61 4.44 -7.74 2.09
C ARG A 61 4.12 -9.22 2.26
N TYR A 62 3.02 -9.69 1.67
CA TYR A 62 2.69 -11.11 1.63
C TYR A 62 3.76 -11.91 0.88
N ALA A 63 4.16 -11.44 -0.30
CA ALA A 63 5.21 -12.08 -1.10
C ALA A 63 6.58 -12.10 -0.40
N ALA A 64 6.80 -11.20 0.56
CA ALA A 64 7.98 -11.16 1.43
C ALA A 64 7.81 -11.91 2.77
N ASP A 65 6.76 -12.73 2.90
CA ASP A 65 6.41 -13.49 4.12
C ASP A 65 6.22 -12.62 5.39
N GLN A 66 5.96 -11.32 5.23
CA GLN A 66 5.75 -10.41 6.36
C GLN A 66 4.34 -10.49 6.93
N ILE A 67 3.38 -10.91 6.11
CA ILE A 67 2.01 -11.21 6.50
C ILE A 67 1.61 -12.55 5.89
N ASP A 68 0.69 -13.26 6.54
CA ASP A 68 0.16 -14.52 6.01
C ASP A 68 -1.01 -14.29 5.04
N ARG A 69 -1.43 -15.38 4.40
CA ARG A 69 -2.53 -15.37 3.41
C ARG A 69 -3.85 -14.88 4.02
N ALA A 70 -4.13 -15.23 5.28
CA ALA A 70 -5.37 -14.85 5.94
C ALA A 70 -5.40 -13.33 6.19
N ARG A 71 -4.28 -12.76 6.64
CA ARG A 71 -4.10 -11.32 6.81
C ARG A 71 -4.19 -10.57 5.50
N LEU A 72 -3.59 -11.07 4.42
CA LEU A 72 -3.71 -10.48 3.09
C LEU A 72 -5.18 -10.38 2.65
N ILE A 73 -5.94 -11.48 2.73
CA ILE A 73 -7.35 -11.50 2.31
C ILE A 73 -8.19 -10.57 3.17
N GLU A 74 -8.01 -10.60 4.50
CA GLU A 74 -8.71 -9.70 5.41
C GLU A 74 -8.45 -8.23 5.07
N GLU A 75 -7.18 -7.85 4.85
CA GLU A 75 -6.84 -6.47 4.52
C GLU A 75 -7.34 -6.06 3.14
N LEU A 76 -7.12 -6.86 2.10
CA LEU A 76 -7.57 -6.51 0.74
C LEU A 76 -9.10 -6.43 0.64
N SER A 77 -9.84 -7.33 1.30
CA SER A 77 -11.31 -7.31 1.26
C SER A 77 -11.94 -6.05 1.86
N ARG A 78 -11.31 -5.46 2.88
CA ARG A 78 -11.79 -4.23 3.55
C ARG A 78 -11.00 -2.97 3.21
N PHE A 79 -10.06 -3.03 2.26
CA PHE A 79 -9.23 -1.89 1.92
C PHE A 79 -10.10 -0.72 1.45
N PRO A 80 -9.81 0.52 1.87
CA PRO A 80 -10.58 1.71 1.47
C PRO A 80 -10.23 2.10 0.02
N TYR A 81 -10.71 1.31 -0.94
CA TYR A 81 -10.42 1.49 -2.36
C TYR A 81 -10.93 2.83 -2.88
N THR A 82 -10.11 3.49 -3.69
CA THR A 82 -10.53 4.67 -4.45
C THR A 82 -11.60 4.26 -5.46
N THR A 83 -12.74 4.96 -5.45
CA THR A 83 -13.77 4.78 -6.47
C THR A 83 -13.26 5.33 -7.80
N THR A 84 -13.03 4.46 -8.78
CA THR A 84 -12.84 4.92 -10.16
C THR A 84 -14.19 5.39 -10.72
N PRO A 85 -14.28 6.62 -11.27
CA PRO A 85 -15.44 7.00 -12.05
C PRO A 85 -15.61 5.99 -13.17
N ARG A 86 -16.80 5.38 -13.26
CA ARG A 86 -17.13 4.45 -14.33
C ARG A 86 -17.21 5.27 -15.63
N THR A 87 -16.13 5.36 -16.38
CA THR A 87 -16.17 5.96 -17.72
C THR A 87 -16.99 5.06 -18.62
N ASP A 88 -17.83 5.66 -19.45
CA ASP A 88 -18.81 5.03 -20.34
C ASP A 88 -18.19 4.36 -21.58
N GLY A 89 -16.95 3.88 -21.45
CA GLY A 89 -16.28 3.02 -22.43
C GLY A 89 -15.57 3.74 -23.57
N VAL A 90 -15.33 5.06 -23.47
CA VAL A 90 -14.67 5.84 -24.54
C VAL A 90 -13.52 6.74 -24.08
N ASP A 91 -13.05 6.61 -22.84
CA ASP A 91 -11.88 7.36 -22.39
C ASP A 91 -10.67 6.45 -22.25
N TRP A 92 -9.82 6.43 -23.28
CA TRP A 92 -8.53 5.73 -23.28
C TRP A 92 -7.46 6.43 -22.41
N LEU A 93 -7.88 7.46 -21.66
CA LEU A 93 -7.06 8.18 -20.70
C LEU A 93 -7.68 8.02 -19.31
N VAL A 94 -7.75 6.79 -18.80
CA VAL A 94 -7.99 6.61 -17.37
C VAL A 94 -6.73 7.13 -16.69
N ASP A 95 -6.85 8.25 -15.97
CA ASP A 95 -5.78 8.73 -15.09
C ASP A 95 -5.28 7.56 -14.22
N ASP A 96 -3.99 7.51 -13.93
CA ASP A 96 -3.39 6.53 -13.03
C ASP A 96 -3.90 6.78 -11.60
N VAL A 97 -5.11 6.32 -11.31
CA VAL A 97 -5.78 6.48 -10.02
C VAL A 97 -5.21 5.42 -9.09
N PRO A 98 -4.50 5.82 -8.02
CA PRO A 98 -3.93 4.86 -7.07
C PRO A 98 -5.01 4.26 -6.17
N LYS A 99 -4.67 3.14 -5.53
CA LYS A 99 -5.45 2.43 -4.53
C LYS A 99 -6.79 1.90 -5.05
N THR A 100 -6.79 1.42 -6.29
CA THR A 100 -7.98 0.83 -6.91
C THR A 100 -8.00 -0.68 -6.75
N VAL A 101 -9.17 -1.31 -7.01
CA VAL A 101 -9.26 -2.78 -7.10
C VAL A 101 -8.34 -3.32 -8.20
N GLY A 102 -8.04 -2.50 -9.21
CA GLY A 102 -7.08 -2.85 -10.27
C GLY A 102 -5.69 -3.24 -9.75
N GLU A 103 -5.23 -2.64 -8.65
CA GLU A 103 -3.93 -2.99 -8.06
C GLU A 103 -3.85 -4.44 -7.54
N VAL A 104 -5.00 -5.06 -7.23
CA VAL A 104 -5.06 -6.49 -6.88
C VAL A 104 -4.77 -7.35 -8.11
N LEU A 105 -5.28 -6.95 -9.28
CA LEU A 105 -4.97 -7.60 -10.56
C LEU A 105 -3.52 -7.34 -10.99
N ASP A 106 -3.00 -6.13 -10.76
CA ASP A 106 -1.59 -5.83 -11.04
C ASP A 106 -0.64 -6.69 -10.20
N SER A 107 -1.03 -6.99 -8.96
CA SER A 107 -0.28 -7.90 -8.07
C SER A 107 -0.22 -9.32 -8.62
N LEU A 108 -1.30 -9.80 -9.27
CA LEU A 108 -1.29 -11.08 -9.98
C LEU A 108 -0.36 -11.04 -11.19
N HIS A 109 -0.43 -9.99 -12.01
CA HIS A 109 0.46 -9.83 -13.17
C HIS A 109 1.94 -9.72 -12.79
N ALA A 110 2.23 -9.13 -11.62
CA ALA A 110 3.56 -9.04 -11.05
C ALA A 110 4.05 -10.35 -10.39
N GLY A 111 3.18 -11.36 -10.26
CA GLY A 111 3.50 -12.64 -9.61
C GLY A 111 3.64 -12.55 -8.09
N LEU A 112 3.10 -11.49 -7.46
CA LEU A 112 3.07 -11.34 -6.00
C LEU A 112 1.95 -12.18 -5.36
N THR A 113 0.96 -12.55 -6.16
CA THR A 113 -0.19 -13.39 -5.79
C THR A 113 -0.47 -14.39 -6.91
N ASP A 114 -1.27 -15.41 -6.63
CA ASP A 114 -1.73 -16.39 -7.63
C ASP A 114 -3.22 -16.17 -7.98
N ALA A 115 -3.68 -16.86 -9.03
CA ALA A 115 -5.05 -16.70 -9.54
C ALA A 115 -6.11 -17.11 -8.51
N GLU A 116 -5.84 -18.14 -7.70
CA GLU A 116 -6.75 -18.60 -6.64
C GLU A 116 -6.91 -17.52 -5.57
N LEU A 117 -5.81 -16.87 -5.19
CA LEU A 117 -5.82 -15.77 -4.22
C LEU A 117 -6.55 -14.54 -4.78
N TYR A 118 -6.32 -14.21 -6.05
CA TYR A 118 -7.03 -13.13 -6.72
C TYR A 118 -8.55 -13.36 -6.74
N GLU A 119 -9.00 -14.54 -7.17
CA GLU A 119 -10.42 -14.91 -7.21
C GLU A 119 -11.04 -14.85 -5.82
N GLN A 120 -10.36 -15.38 -4.80
CA GLN A 120 -10.87 -15.32 -3.43
C GLN A 120 -11.01 -13.88 -2.90
N VAL A 121 -10.03 -13.02 -3.15
CA VAL A 121 -10.11 -11.60 -2.74
C VAL A 121 -11.27 -10.90 -3.45
N GLN A 122 -11.47 -11.18 -4.74
CA GLN A 122 -12.57 -10.61 -5.52
C GLN A 122 -13.94 -11.03 -4.97
N ASP A 123 -14.11 -12.31 -4.65
CA ASP A 123 -15.34 -12.86 -4.05
C ASP A 123 -15.66 -12.20 -2.69
N GLU A 124 -14.64 -11.98 -1.85
CA GLU A 124 -14.80 -11.32 -0.54
C GLU A 124 -15.14 -9.83 -0.68
N ILE A 125 -14.52 -9.12 -1.63
CA ILE A 125 -14.84 -7.71 -1.93
C ILE A 125 -16.29 -7.60 -2.40
N ASP A 126 -16.73 -8.47 -3.31
CA ASP A 126 -18.08 -8.44 -3.86
C ASP A 126 -19.13 -8.82 -2.80
N THR A 127 -18.80 -9.77 -1.92
CA THR A 127 -19.64 -10.12 -0.76
C THR A 127 -19.80 -8.93 0.18
N CYS A 128 -18.70 -8.27 0.57
CA CYS A 128 -18.74 -7.08 1.43
C CYS A 128 -19.55 -5.93 0.82
N ARG A 129 -19.38 -5.69 -0.49
CA ARG A 129 -20.14 -4.67 -1.23
C ARG A 129 -21.63 -4.99 -1.29
N HIS A 130 -22.02 -6.26 -1.43
CA HIS A 130 -23.42 -6.66 -1.47
C HIS A 130 -24.12 -6.50 -0.11
N THR A 131 -23.42 -6.76 1.00
CA THR A 131 -23.95 -6.54 2.35
C THR A 131 -24.14 -5.07 2.71
N ALA A 132 -23.29 -4.16 2.20
CA ALA A 132 -23.35 -2.73 2.50
C ALA A 132 -24.51 -1.97 1.82
N VAL A 133 -25.22 -2.58 0.86
CA VAL A 133 -26.34 -1.95 0.11
C VAL A 133 -27.72 -2.25 0.74
N ARG A 134 -27.78 -3.07 1.80
CA ARG A 134 -29.04 -3.55 2.40
C ARG A 134 -29.49 -2.81 3.67
N ASP A 135 -28.82 -1.73 4.06
CA ASP A 135 -29.18 -0.87 5.21
C ASP A 135 -29.68 0.52 4.78
#